data_AF-A0A958SEB9-F1
#
_entry.id   AF-A0A958SEB9-F1
#
_cell.length_a   1.000
_cell.length_b   1.000
_cell.length_c   1.000
_cell.angle_alpha   90.00
_cell.angle_beta   90.00
_cell.angle_gamma   90.00
#
_symmetry.space_group_name_H-M   'P 1'
#
loop_
_entity.id
_entity.type
_entity.pdbx_description
1 polymer ?
#
loop_
_entity_poly.entity_id
_entity_poly.type
_entity_poly.pdbx_seq_one_letter_code
_entity_poly.pdbx_strand_id
1 'polypeptide(L)'
;IETAAQKIANHPKPKTQLPIVVKTLKERMVKFKSFDSKVHDSAAEIVELARKQDMKSIMKRHTVIMNNCVACHTQFRSEISQALSSFSTNKKVK
;
A
#
# COMPACT_ATOMS: atom_id res chain seq x y z
N ILE A 1 -15.24 0.37 -11.71
CA ILE A 1 -14.85 0.24 -10.28
C ILE A 1 -14.08 -1.07 -10.07
N GLU A 2 -14.66 -2.22 -10.43
CA GLU A 2 -14.04 -3.55 -10.27
C GLU A 2 -12.59 -3.63 -10.79
N THR A 3 -12.33 -3.27 -12.05
CA THR A 3 -10.97 -3.34 -12.64
C THR A 3 -9.94 -2.52 -11.87
N ALA A 4 -10.31 -1.34 -11.36
CA ALA A 4 -9.40 -0.50 -10.58
C ALA A 4 -9.12 -1.11 -9.20
N ALA A 5 -10.14 -1.65 -8.54
CA ALA A 5 -10.00 -2.35 -7.28
C ALA A 5 -9.14 -3.62 -7.42
N GLN A 6 -9.31 -4.37 -8.50
CA GLN A 6 -8.50 -5.56 -8.79
C GLN A 6 -7.01 -5.24 -8.94
N LYS A 7 -6.67 -4.11 -9.57
CA LYS A 7 -5.27 -3.67 -9.70
C LYS A 7 -4.61 -3.38 -8.35
N ILE A 8 -5.37 -2.85 -7.40
CA ILE A 8 -4.89 -2.63 -6.03
C ILE A 8 -4.78 -3.98 -5.32
N ALA A 9 -5.86 -4.79 -5.31
CA ALA A 9 -5.86 -6.10 -4.66
C ALA A 9 -4.78 -7.04 -5.19
N ASN A 10 -4.36 -6.94 -6.46
CA ASN A 10 -3.36 -7.82 -7.04
C ASN A 10 -2.02 -7.14 -7.30
N HIS A 11 -1.73 -6.01 -6.66
CA HIS A 11 -0.47 -5.32 -6.90
C HIS A 11 0.73 -6.25 -6.59
N PRO A 12 1.83 -6.19 -7.36
CA PRO A 12 2.99 -7.03 -7.11
C PRO A 12 3.66 -6.64 -5.80
N LYS A 13 4.21 -7.63 -5.10
CA LYS A 13 5.03 -7.40 -3.90
C LYS A 13 6.39 -6.80 -4.30
N PRO A 14 6.89 -5.78 -3.58
CA PRO A 14 8.14 -5.10 -3.92
C PRO A 14 9.37 -5.94 -3.53
N LYS A 15 9.78 -6.88 -4.39
CA LYS A 15 10.87 -7.84 -4.08
C LYS A 15 12.20 -7.17 -3.71
N THR A 16 12.66 -6.23 -4.53
CA THR A 16 13.99 -5.60 -4.37
C THR A 16 14.02 -4.50 -3.32
N GLN A 17 12.89 -3.84 -3.07
CA GLN A 17 12.80 -2.70 -2.15
C GLN A 17 12.46 -3.14 -0.72
N LEU A 18 11.78 -4.27 -0.55
CA LEU A 18 11.32 -4.74 0.76
C LEU A 18 12.44 -4.85 1.82
N PRO A 19 13.65 -5.37 1.53
CA PRO A 19 14.73 -5.41 2.52
C PRO A 19 15.13 -4.02 3.04
N ILE A 20 15.13 -3.00 2.16
CA ILE A 20 15.44 -1.62 2.54
C ILE A 20 14.32 -1.07 3.42
N VAL A 21 13.07 -1.27 3.04
CA VAL A 21 11.90 -0.85 3.82
C VAL A 21 11.91 -1.47 5.22
N VAL A 22 12.16 -2.78 5.33
CA VAL A 22 12.27 -3.50 6.61
C VAL A 22 13.37 -2.91 7.48
N LYS A 23 14.55 -2.66 6.91
CA LYS A 23 15.67 -2.04 7.63
C LYS A 23 15.35 -0.62 8.11
N THR A 24 14.68 0.18 7.28
CA THR A 24 14.33 1.57 7.59
C THR A 24 13.28 1.66 8.70
N LEU A 25 12.23 0.82 8.65
CA LEU A 25 11.10 0.94 9.57
C LEU A 25 11.24 0.15 10.86
N LYS A 26 12.01 -0.95 10.87
CA LYS A 26 12.20 -1.83 12.04
C LYS A 26 10.86 -2.20 12.68
N GLU A 27 10.65 -1.93 13.97
CA GLU A 27 9.42 -2.20 14.71
C GLU A 27 8.17 -1.54 14.08
N ARG A 28 8.34 -0.40 13.40
CA ARG A 28 7.24 0.28 12.69
C ARG A 28 6.74 -0.47 11.46
N MET A 29 7.44 -1.54 11.03
CA MET A 29 6.96 -2.44 9.96
C MET A 29 5.59 -3.04 10.26
N VAL A 30 5.27 -3.29 11.53
CA VAL A 30 3.95 -3.84 11.92
C VAL A 30 2.85 -2.84 11.55
N LYS A 31 3.05 -1.56 11.83
CA LYS A 31 2.09 -0.50 11.52
C LYS A 31 2.00 -0.25 10.01
N PHE A 32 3.14 -0.25 9.31
CA PHE A 32 3.19 -0.15 7.84
C PHE A 32 2.38 -1.28 7.19
N LYS A 33 2.61 -2.54 7.60
CA LYS A 33 1.89 -3.71 7.09
C LYS A 33 0.39 -3.62 7.41
N SER A 34 0.00 -3.10 8.57
CA SER A 34 -1.42 -2.94 8.91
C SER A 34 -2.14 -2.00 7.93
N PHE A 35 -1.50 -0.91 7.49
CA PHE A 35 -2.10 -0.03 6.48
C PHE A 35 -2.19 -0.70 5.11
N ASP A 36 -1.12 -1.37 4.69
CA ASP A 36 -1.07 -2.14 3.44
C ASP A 36 -2.19 -3.20 3.38
N SER A 37 -2.33 -4.03 4.43
CA SER A 37 -3.37 -5.06 4.51
C SER A 37 -4.78 -4.44 4.47
N LYS A 38 -5.04 -3.35 5.20
CA LYS A 38 -6.37 -2.69 5.15
C LYS A 38 -6.73 -2.18 3.76
N VAL A 39 -5.76 -1.65 3.02
CA VAL A 39 -5.97 -1.19 1.64
C VAL A 39 -6.23 -2.38 0.71
N HIS A 40 -5.40 -3.41 0.81
CA HIS A 40 -5.51 -4.62 0.00
C HIS A 40 -6.85 -5.34 0.21
N ASP A 41 -7.21 -5.61 1.47
CA ASP A 41 -8.44 -6.31 1.83
C ASP A 41 -9.68 -5.51 1.40
N SER A 42 -9.68 -4.20 1.64
CA SER A 42 -10.78 -3.33 1.20
C SER A 42 -10.92 -3.28 -0.32
N ALA A 43 -9.80 -3.33 -1.06
CA ALA A 43 -9.83 -3.39 -2.51
C ALA A 43 -10.38 -4.73 -3.01
N ALA A 44 -9.99 -5.85 -2.40
CA ALA A 44 -10.54 -7.16 -2.70
C ALA A 44 -12.05 -7.21 -2.43
N GLU A 45 -12.52 -6.60 -1.33
CA GLU A 45 -13.95 -6.48 -1.05
C GLU A 45 -14.68 -5.62 -2.09
N ILE A 46 -14.10 -4.51 -2.55
CA ILE A 46 -14.71 -3.67 -3.60
C ILE A 46 -14.89 -4.44 -4.91
N VAL A 47 -14.01 -5.39 -5.25
CA VAL A 47 -14.18 -6.25 -6.43
C VAL A 47 -15.50 -7.01 -6.34
N GLU A 48 -15.75 -7.72 -5.23
CA GLU A 48 -16.98 -8.49 -5.04
C GLU A 48 -18.23 -7.60 -4.92
N LEU A 49 -18.11 -6.45 -4.26
CA LEU A 49 -19.22 -5.50 -4.13
C LEU A 49 -19.57 -4.83 -5.47
N ALA A 50 -18.57 -4.58 -6.34
CA ALA A 50 -18.78 -4.04 -7.67
C ALA A 50 -19.58 -5.00 -8.56
N ARG A 51 -19.29 -6.32 -8.48
CA ARG A 51 -20.08 -7.35 -9.18
C ARG A 51 -21.54 -7.39 -8.73
N LYS A 52 -21.79 -7.09 -7.46
CA LYS A 52 -23.13 -7.01 -6.84
C LYS A 52 -23.79 -5.63 -7.00
N GLN A 53 -23.11 -4.66 -7.61
CA GLN A 53 -23.56 -3.27 -7.75
C GLN A 53 -23.93 -2.58 -6.40
N ASP A 54 -23.33 -3.02 -5.28
CA ASP A 54 -23.60 -2.45 -3.95
C ASP A 54 -22.78 -1.18 -3.71
N MET A 55 -23.26 -0.07 -4.27
CA MET A 55 -22.58 1.23 -4.18
C MET A 55 -22.42 1.74 -2.75
N LYS A 56 -23.35 1.44 -1.84
CA LYS A 56 -23.29 1.86 -0.44
C LYS A 56 -22.11 1.21 0.26
N SER A 57 -21.93 -0.10 0.09
CA SER A 57 -20.81 -0.83 0.68
C SER A 57 -19.49 -0.47 0.00
N ILE A 58 -19.49 -0.24 -1.32
CA ILE A 58 -18.30 0.25 -2.04
C ILE A 58 -17.80 1.56 -1.43
N MET A 59 -18.69 2.51 -1.14
CA MET A 59 -18.30 3.78 -0.52
C MET A 59 -17.70 3.61 0.88
N LYS A 60 -18.24 2.69 1.69
CA LYS A 60 -17.64 2.37 2.99
C LYS A 60 -16.21 1.86 2.86
N ARG A 61 -15.95 0.93 1.93
CA ARG A 61 -14.61 0.37 1.69
C ARG A 61 -13.67 1.38 1.04
N HIS A 62 -14.19 2.23 0.16
CA HIS A 62 -13.42 3.33 -0.41
C HIS A 62 -12.92 4.30 0.67
N THR A 63 -13.75 4.67 1.65
CA THR A 63 -13.31 5.47 2.80
C THR A 63 -12.19 4.80 3.59
N VAL A 64 -12.25 3.48 3.79
CA VAL A 64 -11.16 2.73 4.43
C VAL A 64 -9.88 2.82 3.60
N ILE A 65 -9.93 2.63 2.28
CA ILE A 65 -8.76 2.78 1.40
C ILE A 65 -8.18 4.19 1.55
N MET A 66 -8.99 5.24 1.40
CA MET A 66 -8.52 6.63 1.44
C MET A 66 -7.86 6.97 2.78
N ASN A 67 -8.47 6.58 3.90
CA ASN A 67 -7.92 6.85 5.22
C ASN A 67 -6.55 6.16 5.42
N ASN A 68 -6.40 4.92 4.97
CA ASN A 68 -5.15 4.17 5.14
C ASN A 68 -4.06 4.60 4.14
N CYS A 69 -4.44 4.97 2.90
CA CYS A 69 -3.52 5.57 1.93
C CYS A 69 -2.90 6.86 2.48
N VAL A 70 -3.73 7.78 2.98
CA VAL A 70 -3.27 9.04 3.56
C VAL A 70 -2.43 8.76 4.81
N ALA A 71 -2.92 7.95 5.76
CA ALA A 71 -2.21 7.67 7.00
C ALA A 71 -0.84 7.02 6.76
N CYS A 72 -0.74 6.07 5.83
CA CYS A 72 0.51 5.42 5.47
C CYS A 72 1.49 6.42 4.83
N HIS A 73 1.02 7.21 3.86
CA HIS A 73 1.86 8.16 3.17
C HIS A 73 2.37 9.28 4.09
N THR A 74 1.53 9.79 4.99
CA THR A 74 1.92 10.79 5.98
C THR A 74 3.00 10.26 6.92
N GLN A 75 2.93 8.99 7.32
CA GLN A 75 3.86 8.43 8.31
C GLN A 75 5.17 7.90 7.72
N PHE A 76 5.14 7.32 6.51
CA PHE A 76 6.25 6.49 6.03
C PHE A 76 6.82 6.90 4.67
N ARG A 77 6.05 7.64 3.84
CA ARG A 77 6.46 7.87 2.43
C ARG A 77 7.80 8.59 2.33
N SER A 78 8.01 9.64 3.13
CA SER A 78 9.22 10.47 3.05
C SER A 78 10.48 9.66 3.35
N GLU A 79 10.52 8.99 4.50
CA GLU A 79 11.69 8.20 4.93
C GLU A 79 11.96 6.99 4.03
N ILE A 80 10.92 6.30 3.54
CA ILE A 80 11.08 5.19 2.60
C ILE A 80 11.65 5.72 1.28
N SER A 81 11.10 6.82 0.76
CA SER A 81 11.54 7.41 -0.51
C SER A 81 13.00 7.84 -0.43
N GLN A 82 13.40 8.45 0.69
CA GLN A 82 14.78 8.83 0.95
C GLN A 82 15.70 7.60 1.00
N ALA A 83 15.36 6.57 1.78
CA ALA A 83 16.17 5.36 1.91
C ALA A 83 16.35 4.62 0.57
N LEU A 84 15.30 4.54 -0.24
CA LEU A 84 15.37 3.92 -1.57
C LEU A 84 16.22 4.73 -2.55
N SER A 85 16.17 6.06 -2.47
CA SER A 85 16.97 6.95 -3.32
C SER A 85 18.46 6.84 -3.00
N SER A 86 18.82 6.85 -1.70
CA SER A 86 20.21 6.68 -1.24
C SER A 86 20.80 5.31 -1.56
N PHE A 87 19.98 4.27 -1.64
CA PHE A 87 20.43 2.95 -2.09
C PHE A 87 20.68 2.90 -3.60
N SER A 88 19.86 3.59 -4.38
CA SER A 88 20.00 3.68 -5.84
C SER A 88 21.28 4.43 -6.26
N THR A 89 21.65 5.50 -5.54
CA THR A 89 22.89 6.25 -5.80
C THR A 89 24.15 5.44 -5.49
N ASN A 90 24.16 4.67 -4.40
CA ASN A 90 25.29 3.80 -4.05
C ASN A 90 25.52 2.64 -5.04
N LYS A 91 24.49 2.24 -5.81
CA LYS A 91 24.62 1.21 -6.85
C LYS A 91 25.21 1.74 -8.17
N LYS A 92 25.21 3.06 -8.39
CA LYS A 92 25.80 3.70 -9.58
C LYS A 92 27.29 4.01 -9.45
N VAL A 93 27.87 3.86 -8.24
CA VAL A 93 29.28 4.16 -7.92
C VAL A 93 30.10 2.88 -7.73
N LYS A 94 29.55 1.71 -8.13
CA LYS A 94 30.25 0.43 -8.18
C LYS A 94 30.17 -0.17 -9.57
#